data_AF-A0A1F4V716-F1
#
_entry.id   AF-A0A1F4V716-F1
#
_cell.length_a   1.000
_cell.length_b   1.000
_cell.length_c   1.000
_cell.angle_alpha   90.00
_cell.angle_beta   90.00
_cell.angle_gamma   90.00
#
_symmetry.space_group_name_H-M   'P 1'
#
loop_
_entity.id
_entity.type
_entity.pdbx_description
1 polymer ?
#
loop_
_entity_poly.entity_id
_entity_poly.type
_entity_poly.pdbx_seq_one_letter_code
_entity_poly.pdbx_strand_id
1 'polypeptide(L)'
;MKIAAISQRGTKKDFVDLYVLLQKYTLDEMLKAFEKKYTGTSYQKLHILKSLVYFDDAENDPEPDYISPIKWEDVKNLLTSSAM
;
A
#
# COMPACT_ATOMS: atom_id res chain seq x y z
N MET A 1 7.26 1.77 7.72
CA MET A 1 6.56 2.62 6.73
C MET A 1 5.60 1.71 5.96
N LYS A 2 4.38 2.16 5.61
CA LYS A 2 3.35 1.26 5.01
C LYS A 2 3.77 0.66 3.66
N ILE A 3 4.37 1.46 2.78
CA ILE A 3 4.96 0.97 1.51
C ILE A 3 5.94 -0.19 1.74
N ALA A 4 6.83 -0.07 2.74
CA ALA A 4 7.78 -1.12 3.09
C ALA A 4 7.10 -2.38 3.67
N ALA A 5 5.97 -2.23 4.35
CA ALA A 5 5.22 -3.34 4.91
C ALA A 5 4.50 -4.13 3.82
N ILE A 6 3.92 -3.43 2.85
CA ILE A 6 3.28 -4.07 1.68
C ILE A 6 4.31 -4.86 0.87
N SER A 7 5.50 -4.32 0.64
CA SER A 7 6.56 -5.04 -0.09
C SER A 7 7.16 -6.23 0.67
N GLN A 8 6.93 -6.37 1.98
CA GLN A 8 7.50 -7.46 2.80
C GLN A 8 6.47 -8.54 3.16
N ARG A 9 5.24 -8.13 3.51
CA ARG A 9 4.19 -9.04 3.96
C ARG A 9 2.85 -8.85 3.25
N GLY A 10 2.55 -7.65 2.73
CA GLY A 10 1.34 -7.43 1.93
C GLY A 10 0.04 -7.81 2.63
N THR A 11 -0.15 -7.47 3.91
CA THR A 11 -1.40 -7.87 4.61
C THR A 11 -2.59 -6.99 4.23
N LYS A 12 -3.82 -7.50 4.33
CA LYS A 12 -5.07 -6.72 4.08
C LYS A 12 -5.08 -5.41 4.89
N LYS A 13 -4.64 -5.47 6.15
CA LYS A 13 -4.48 -4.30 7.02
C LYS A 13 -3.53 -3.25 6.43
N ASP A 14 -2.40 -3.67 5.85
CA ASP A 14 -1.44 -2.72 5.27
C ASP A 14 -2.00 -1.96 4.08
N PHE A 15 -2.78 -2.64 3.25
CA PHE A 15 -3.47 -2.03 2.12
C PHE A 15 -4.56 -1.06 2.58
N VAL A 16 -5.36 -1.43 3.59
CA VAL A 16 -6.35 -0.53 4.22
C VAL A 16 -5.67 0.71 4.81
N ASP A 17 -4.56 0.53 5.53
CA ASP A 17 -3.81 1.64 6.10
C ASP A 17 -3.22 2.54 5.00
N LEU A 18 -2.74 1.98 3.90
CA LEU A 18 -2.29 2.76 2.74
C LEU A 18 -3.45 3.53 2.10
N TYR A 19 -4.60 2.89 1.92
CA TYR A 19 -5.81 3.55 1.40
C TYR A 19 -6.21 4.78 2.23
N VAL A 20 -6.18 4.68 3.56
CA VAL A 20 -6.49 5.80 4.45
C VAL A 20 -5.45 6.92 4.32
N LEU A 21 -4.17 6.57 4.15
CA LEU A 21 -3.12 7.57 3.92
C LEU A 21 -3.29 8.28 2.57
N LEU A 22 -3.75 7.55 1.54
CA LEU A 22 -4.00 8.10 0.21
C LEU A 22 -5.19 9.08 0.16
N GLN A 23 -6.02 9.12 1.21
CA GLN A 23 -7.03 10.18 1.37
C GLN A 23 -6.41 11.53 1.76
N LYS A 24 -5.15 11.55 2.21
CA LYS A 24 -4.45 12.75 2.70
C LYS A 24 -3.22 13.11 1.88
N TYR A 25 -2.59 12.11 1.26
CA TYR A 25 -1.35 12.25 0.50
C TYR A 25 -1.50 11.56 -0.85
N THR A 26 -0.82 12.09 -1.87
CA THR A 26 -0.71 11.42 -3.15
C THR A 26 0.26 10.24 -3.07
N LEU A 27 0.10 9.25 -3.96
CA LEU A 27 1.02 8.13 -4.04
C LEU A 27 2.46 8.60 -4.33
N ASP A 28 2.64 9.62 -5.18
CA ASP A 28 3.94 10.20 -5.50
C ASP A 28 4.62 10.83 -4.26
N GLU A 29 3.88 11.59 -3.44
CA GLU A 29 4.43 12.13 -2.18
C GLU A 29 4.88 11.02 -1.23
N MET A 30 4.09 9.95 -1.12
CA MET A 30 4.42 8.81 -0.28
C MET A 30 5.63 8.04 -0.80
N LEU A 31 5.75 7.87 -2.12
CA LEU A 31 6.91 7.26 -2.76
C LEU A 31 8.15 8.13 -2.55
N LYS A 32 8.09 9.44 -2.77
CA LYS A 32 9.20 10.36 -2.48
C LYS A 32 9.64 10.31 -1.02
N ALA A 33 8.69 10.25 -0.09
CA ALA A 33 8.99 10.07 1.34
C ALA A 33 9.68 8.72 1.61
N PHE A 34 9.29 7.67 0.89
CA PHE A 34 9.92 6.35 0.97
C PHE A 34 11.36 6.42 0.45
N GLU A 35 11.55 6.96 -0.75
CA GLU A 35 12.87 7.08 -1.39
C GLU A 35 13.84 7.89 -0.51
N LYS A 36 13.37 8.99 0.10
CA LYS A 36 14.14 9.79 1.05
C LYS A 36 14.51 9.02 2.32
N LYS A 37 13.61 8.17 2.82
CA LYS A 37 13.85 7.39 4.04
C LYS A 37 14.82 6.23 3.82
N TYR A 38 14.80 5.63 2.63
CA TYR A 38 15.63 4.47 2.26
C TYR A 38 16.76 4.84 1.30
N THR A 39 17.16 6.12 1.28
CA THR A 39 18.29 6.58 0.46
C THR A 39 19.56 5.78 0.81
N GLY A 40 20.26 5.28 -0.21
CA GLY A 40 21.45 4.44 -0.05
C GLY A 40 21.17 2.95 0.20
N THR A 41 19.90 2.54 0.33
CA THR A 41 19.52 1.13 0.31
C THR A 41 19.14 0.73 -1.11
N SER A 42 19.66 -0.39 -1.61
CA SER A 42 19.23 -0.93 -2.91
C SER A 42 17.83 -1.55 -2.76
N TYR A 43 16.79 -0.79 -3.11
CA TYR A 43 15.43 -1.30 -3.24
C TYR A 43 15.04 -1.36 -4.71
N GLN A 44 14.34 -2.43 -5.09
CA GLN A 44 13.83 -2.58 -6.44
C GLN A 44 12.51 -1.82 -6.56
N LYS A 45 12.57 -0.57 -7.06
CA LYS A 45 11.38 0.29 -7.24
C LYS A 45 10.24 -0.43 -7.99
N LEU A 46 10.59 -1.22 -9.01
CA LEU A 46 9.61 -2.02 -9.76
C LEU A 46 8.91 -3.07 -8.87
N HIS A 47 9.64 -3.72 -7.98
CA HIS A 47 9.06 -4.68 -7.04
C HIS A 47 8.09 -3.98 -6.09
N ILE A 48 8.47 -2.82 -5.54
CA ILE A 48 7.59 -2.05 -4.67
C ILE A 48 6.29 -1.69 -5.38
N LEU A 49 6.36 -1.11 -6.58
CA LEU A 49 5.19 -0.71 -7.34
C LEU A 49 4.27 -1.91 -7.65
N LYS A 50 4.86 -3.06 -8.00
CA LYS A 50 4.09 -4.31 -8.18
C LYS A 50 3.40 -4.76 -6.90
N SER A 51 4.08 -4.70 -5.76
CA SER A 51 3.50 -5.09 -4.48
C SER A 51 2.31 -4.21 -4.08
N LEU A 52 2.26 -2.94 -4.51
CA LEU A 52 1.13 -2.04 -4.19
C LEU A 52 -0.20 -2.45 -4.85
N VAL A 53 -0.13 -3.27 -5.90
CA VAL A 53 -1.31 -3.73 -6.67
C VAL A 53 -1.45 -5.26 -6.66
N TYR A 54 -0.67 -5.96 -5.84
CA TYR A 54 -0.73 -7.41 -5.71
C TYR A 54 -1.49 -7.78 -4.43
N PHE A 55 -2.72 -8.24 -4.58
CA PHE A 55 -3.65 -8.47 -3.46
C PHE A 55 -3.85 -9.94 -3.11
N ASP A 56 -3.37 -10.88 -3.93
CA ASP A 56 -3.67 -12.31 -3.81
C ASP A 56 -3.39 -12.89 -2.42
N ASP A 57 -2.27 -12.48 -1.82
CA ASP A 57 -1.91 -12.90 -0.45
C ASP A 57 -2.86 -12.29 0.59
N ALA A 58 -3.29 -11.03 0.38
CA ALA A 58 -4.20 -10.31 1.27
C ALA A 58 -5.67 -10.75 1.14
N GLU A 59 -6.09 -11.39 0.05
CA GLU A 59 -7.48 -11.84 -0.11
C GLU A 59 -7.89 -12.81 1.00
N ASN A 60 -6.97 -13.67 1.42
CA ASN A 60 -7.19 -14.69 2.46
C ASN A 60 -6.93 -14.17 3.89
N ASP A 61 -6.45 -12.93 4.03
CA ASP A 61 -6.22 -12.35 5.35
C ASP A 61 -7.53 -12.07 6.08
N PRO A 62 -7.53 -12.20 7.42
CA PRO A 62 -8.66 -11.79 8.24
C PRO A 62 -8.98 -10.31 8.01
N GLU A 63 -10.27 -9.97 8.10
CA GLU A 63 -10.72 -8.58 8.06
C GLU A 63 -10.06 -7.78 9.20
N PRO A 64 -9.40 -6.64 8.91
CA PRO A 64 -8.83 -5.79 9.95
C PRO A 64 -9.94 -5.07 10.73
N ASP A 65 -9.61 -4.64 11.95
CA ASP A 65 -10.49 -3.75 12.70
C ASP A 65 -10.55 -2.37 12.03
N TYR A 66 -11.69 -2.09 11.41
CA TYR A 66 -11.90 -0.85 10.68
C TYR A 66 -12.32 0.30 11.61
N ILE A 67 -11.65 1.45 11.49
CA ILE A 67 -12.00 2.69 12.20
C ILE A 67 -13.22 3.39 11.54
N SER A 68 -13.52 3.05 10.29
CA SER A 68 -14.63 3.61 9.48
C SER A 68 -15.09 2.54 8.49
N PRO A 69 -16.34 2.59 7.98
CA PRO A 69 -16.82 1.61 7.02
C PRO A 69 -16.01 1.69 5.72
N ILE A 70 -15.02 0.81 5.58
CA ILE A 70 -14.17 0.67 4.40
C ILE A 70 -14.51 -0.69 3.78
N LYS A 71 -14.81 -0.70 2.48
CA LYS A 71 -14.94 -1.95 1.73
C LYS A 71 -13.60 -2.31 1.13
N TRP A 72 -13.25 -3.59 1.20
CA TRP A 72 -12.02 -4.09 0.59
C TRP A 72 -11.93 -3.81 -0.91
N GLU A 73 -13.05 -3.85 -1.62
CA GLU A 73 -13.12 -3.52 -3.05
C GLU A 73 -12.72 -2.06 -3.34
N ASP A 74 -13.14 -1.12 -2.50
CA ASP A 74 -12.79 0.30 -2.65
C ASP A 74 -11.28 0.52 -2.48
N VAL A 75 -10.65 -0.26 -1.59
CA VAL A 75 -9.20 -0.24 -1.37
C VAL A 75 -8.46 -0.68 -2.63
N LYS A 76 -8.85 -1.84 -3.19
CA LYS A 76 -8.24 -2.37 -4.42
C LYS A 76 -8.40 -1.40 -5.58
N ASN A 77 -9.60 -0.89 -5.80
CA ASN A 77 -9.89 0.04 -6.88
C ASN A 77 -9.03 1.31 -6.79
N LEU A 78 -8.95 1.93 -5.61
CA LEU A 78 -8.14 3.14 -5.41
C LEU A 78 -6.65 2.87 -5.71
N LEU A 79 -6.12 1.78 -5.17
CA LEU A 79 -4.70 1.44 -5.30
C LEU A 79 -4.32 1.12 -6.75
N THR A 80 -5.16 0.37 -7.46
CA THR A 80 -4.96 0.08 -8.89
C THR A 80 -5.03 1.35 -9.73
N SER A 81 -6.00 2.24 -9.48
CA SER A 81 -6.10 3.53 -10.21
C SER A 81 -4.97 4.50 -9.86
N SER A 82 -4.42 4.46 -8.65
CA SER A 82 -3.33 5.35 -8.24
C SER A 82 -1.97 4.91 -8.75
N ALA A 83 -1.81 3.62 -9.09
CA ALA A 83 -0.56 3.04 -9.57
C ALA A 83 -0.42 3.02 -11.11
N MET A 84 -1.50 3.28 -11.85
CA MET A 84 -1.52 3.47 -13.32
C MET A 84 -1.30 4.93 -13.69
#